data_AF-A0A8J6ILN6-F1
#
_entry.id   AF-A0A8J6ILN6-F1
#
_cell.length_a   1.000
_cell.length_b   1.000
_cell.length_c   1.000
_cell.angle_alpha   90.00
_cell.angle_beta   90.00
_cell.angle_gamma   90.00
#
_symmetry.space_group_name_H-M   'P 1'
#
loop_
_entity.id
_entity.type
_entity.pdbx_description
1 polymer ?
#
loop_
_entity_poly.entity_id
_entity_poly.type
_entity_poly.pdbx_seq_one_letter_code
_entity_poly.pdbx_strand_id
1 'polypeptide(L)'
;MIETLLLAVLLAHKRGYALRGLRQAKLLYPIYLFEVVTLGFQASIFFGVYTFIPYAPIIKTTYMVALALPLICYQQYRACLISAGCVFAGSILNNLAMAANGGKMPVYPTLSYLTGYVNTRNLDLGGSLHVLGGSATRLKVLTDYIDIGYSVLSIGDILVRVMGFLAVYCTLRHFHQLSIGGGAPAPKRSIS
;
A
#
# COMPACT_ATOMS: atom_id res chain seq x y z
N MET A 1 2.06 -1.44 3.79
CA MET A 1 0.91 -2.10 3.11
C MET A 1 1.12 -3.61 3.01
N ILE A 2 1.79 -4.21 3.99
CA ILE A 2 2.32 -5.57 3.88
C ILE A 2 1.19 -6.59 3.71
N GLU A 3 0.09 -6.42 4.42
CA GLU A 3 -1.11 -7.26 4.35
C GLU A 3 -1.68 -7.28 2.93
N THR A 4 -1.69 -6.13 2.26
CA THR A 4 -2.19 -5.99 0.89
C THR A 4 -1.27 -6.68 -0.11
N LEU A 5 0.05 -6.54 0.04
CA LEU A 5 1.01 -7.23 -0.83
C LEU A 5 0.95 -8.74 -0.64
N LEU A 6 0.87 -9.21 0.61
CA LEU A 6 0.73 -10.63 0.94
C LEU A 6 -0.58 -11.19 0.37
N LEU A 7 -1.69 -10.45 0.49
CA LEU A 7 -2.96 -10.83 -0.11
C LEU A 7 -2.87 -10.94 -1.64
N ALA A 8 -2.16 -10.02 -2.31
CA ALA A 8 -1.93 -10.07 -3.75
C ALA A 8 -1.14 -11.31 -4.17
N VAL A 9 -0.06 -11.64 -3.43
CA VAL A 9 0.72 -12.86 -3.66
C VAL A 9 -0.12 -14.10 -3.42
N LEU A 10 -0.87 -14.15 -2.32
CA LEU A 10 -1.72 -15.29 -1.97
C LEU A 10 -2.78 -15.54 -3.04
N LEU A 11 -3.46 -14.49 -3.52
CA LEU A 11 -4.48 -14.64 -4.55
C LEU A 11 -3.88 -15.04 -5.90
N ALA A 12 -2.72 -14.46 -6.26
CA ALA A 12 -1.99 -14.88 -7.45
C ALA A 12 -1.60 -16.36 -7.39
N HIS A 13 -1.12 -16.83 -6.23
CA HIS A 13 -0.77 -18.23 -6.01
C HIS A 13 -1.99 -19.15 -6.12
N LYS A 14 -3.12 -18.79 -5.50
CA LYS A 14 -4.39 -19.54 -5.61
C LYS A 14 -4.91 -19.61 -7.05
N ARG A 15 -4.57 -18.63 -7.90
CA ARG A 15 -4.89 -18.60 -9.33
C ARG A 15 -3.91 -19.40 -10.20
N GLY A 16 -2.92 -20.05 -9.58
CA GLY A 16 -1.91 -20.86 -10.28
C GLY A 16 -0.77 -20.06 -10.91
N TYR A 17 -0.66 -18.76 -10.62
CA TYR A 17 0.42 -17.95 -11.17
C TYR A 17 1.76 -18.34 -10.54
N ALA A 18 2.77 -18.53 -11.38
CA ALA A 18 4.09 -18.94 -10.94
C ALA A 18 4.75 -17.86 -10.09
N LEU A 19 5.02 -18.17 -8.81
CA LEU A 19 5.73 -17.27 -7.90
C LEU A 19 7.16 -16.96 -8.34
N ARG A 20 7.71 -17.69 -9.32
CA ARG A 20 8.96 -17.34 -9.99
C ARG A 20 8.91 -15.92 -10.60
N GLY A 21 7.72 -15.42 -10.95
CA GLY A 21 7.51 -14.04 -11.39
C GLY A 21 7.97 -13.00 -10.37
N LEU A 22 7.95 -13.29 -9.06
CA LEU A 22 8.50 -12.40 -8.02
C LEU A 22 10.00 -12.16 -8.22
N ARG A 23 10.73 -13.18 -8.65
CA ARG A 23 12.18 -13.08 -8.90
C ARG A 23 12.49 -12.41 -10.23
N GLN A 24 11.65 -12.61 -11.24
CA GLN A 24 11.83 -12.05 -12.58
C GLN A 24 11.48 -10.56 -12.64
N ALA A 25 10.51 -10.13 -11.83
CA ALA A 25 10.03 -8.76 -11.77
C ALA A 25 10.97 -7.85 -10.96
N LYS A 26 12.07 -7.41 -11.58
CA LYS A 26 13.05 -6.50 -10.95
C LYS A 26 12.43 -5.21 -10.42
N LEU A 27 11.35 -4.72 -11.05
CA LEU A 27 10.63 -3.52 -10.62
C LEU A 27 9.86 -3.70 -9.30
N LEU A 28 9.71 -4.93 -8.79
CA LEU A 28 9.15 -5.17 -7.46
C LEU A 28 10.20 -5.04 -6.34
N TYR A 29 11.49 -5.04 -6.65
CA TYR A 29 12.52 -5.00 -5.59
C TYR A 29 12.56 -3.67 -4.84
N PRO A 30 12.42 -2.49 -5.49
CA PRO A 30 12.27 -1.23 -4.76
C PRO A 30 11.06 -1.23 -3.83
N ILE A 31 9.94 -1.84 -4.24
CA ILE A 31 8.71 -1.97 -3.44
C ILE A 31 8.98 -2.79 -2.17
N TYR A 32 9.68 -3.93 -2.30
CA TYR A 32 10.05 -4.75 -1.15
C TYR A 32 11.01 -4.04 -0.20
N LEU A 33 11.98 -3.31 -0.75
CA LEU A 33 12.90 -2.49 0.05
C LEU A 33 12.13 -1.44 0.85
N PHE A 34 11.20 -0.72 0.21
CA PHE A 34 10.37 0.26 0.92
C PHE A 34 9.53 -0.38 2.03
N GLU A 35 8.99 -1.59 1.85
CA GLU A 35 8.26 -2.24 2.94
C GLU A 35 9.15 -2.68 4.10
N VAL A 36 10.38 -3.11 3.84
CA VAL A 36 11.33 -3.39 4.94
C VAL A 36 11.65 -2.10 5.70
N VAL A 37 11.83 -0.98 5.00
CA VAL A 37 12.08 0.33 5.61
C VAL A 37 10.87 0.80 6.43
N THR A 38 9.64 0.70 5.91
CA THR A 38 8.43 1.10 6.64
C THR A 38 8.18 0.23 7.86
N LEU A 39 8.48 -1.08 7.82
CA LEU A 39 8.44 -1.95 8.99
C LEU A 39 9.45 -1.51 10.06
N GLY A 40 10.67 -1.15 9.66
CA GLY A 40 11.68 -0.61 10.58
C GLY A 40 11.22 0.69 11.24
N PHE A 41 10.51 1.55 10.49
CA PHE A 41 9.94 2.79 11.02
C PHE A 41 8.80 2.52 12.00
N GLN A 42 7.92 1.57 11.69
CA GLN A 42 6.87 1.13 12.60
C GLN A 42 7.46 0.56 13.89
N ALA A 43 8.48 -0.30 13.79
CA ALA A 43 9.19 -0.82 14.96
C ALA A 43 9.83 0.30 15.79
N SER A 44 10.41 1.31 15.14
CA SER A 44 10.98 2.48 15.85
C SER A 44 9.92 3.21 16.68
N ILE A 45 8.71 3.40 16.14
CA ILE A 45 7.57 3.98 16.87
C ILE A 45 7.17 3.12 18.07
N PHE A 46 7.15 1.80 17.93
CA PHE A 46 6.89 0.87 19.04
C PHE A 46 7.92 0.97 20.16
N PHE A 47 9.19 1.20 19.83
CA PHE A 47 10.26 1.41 20.82
C PHE A 47 10.37 2.85 21.33
N GLY A 48 9.46 3.74 20.91
CA GLY A 48 9.44 5.14 21.32
C GLY A 48 10.50 6.03 20.67
N VAL A 49 11.07 5.60 19.54
CA VAL A 49 12.04 6.34 18.75
C VAL A 49 11.32 7.04 17.59
N TYR A 50 11.09 8.36 17.74
CA TYR A 50 10.30 9.15 16.79
C TYR A 50 11.15 9.94 15.77
N THR A 51 12.47 9.75 15.75
CA THR A 51 13.42 10.46 14.88
C THR A 51 13.05 10.36 13.40
N PHE A 52 12.37 9.28 13.00
CA PHE A 52 12.04 9.00 11.61
C PHE A 52 10.67 9.53 11.15
N ILE A 53 9.82 10.03 12.05
CA ILE A 53 8.48 10.56 11.72
C ILE A 53 8.53 11.63 10.62
N PRO A 54 9.45 12.63 10.64
CA PRO A 54 9.46 13.68 9.63
C PRO A 54 9.68 13.18 8.19
N TYR A 55 10.28 12.01 8.00
CA TYR A 55 10.54 11.43 6.69
C TYR A 55 9.35 10.64 6.12
N ALA A 56 8.32 10.37 6.92
CA ALA A 56 7.16 9.59 6.50
C ALA A 56 6.46 10.10 5.22
N PRO A 57 6.26 11.42 5.00
CA PRO A 57 5.62 11.93 3.79
C PRO A 57 6.43 11.64 2.51
N ILE A 58 7.76 11.78 2.59
CA ILE A 58 8.67 11.54 1.47
C ILE A 58 8.64 10.05 1.13
N ILE A 59 8.80 9.18 2.13
CA ILE A 59 8.77 7.73 1.93
C ILE A 59 7.42 7.29 1.35
N LYS A 60 6.30 7.81 1.86
CA LYS A 60 4.96 7.50 1.32
C LYS A 60 4.88 7.85 -0.16
N THR A 61 5.32 9.05 -0.54
CA THR A 61 5.27 9.51 -1.94
C THR A 61 6.16 8.67 -2.84
N THR A 62 7.42 8.46 -2.45
CA THR A 62 8.36 7.64 -3.23
C THR A 62 7.87 6.20 -3.35
N TYR A 63 7.27 5.66 -2.30
CA TYR A 63 6.72 4.30 -2.33
C TYR A 63 5.54 4.17 -3.30
N MET A 64 4.64 5.15 -3.36
CA MET A 64 3.55 5.17 -4.36
C MET A 64 4.08 5.23 -5.79
N VAL A 65 5.12 6.03 -6.04
CA VAL A 65 5.76 6.09 -7.36
C VAL A 65 6.36 4.72 -7.71
N ALA A 66 7.07 4.09 -6.77
CA ALA A 66 7.63 2.76 -6.96
C ALA A 66 6.56 1.70 -7.28
N LEU A 67 5.37 1.78 -6.64
CA LEU A 67 4.22 0.93 -6.94
C LEU A 67 3.64 1.14 -8.34
N ALA A 68 3.69 2.37 -8.87
CA ALA A 68 3.21 2.68 -10.21
C ALA A 68 4.15 2.16 -11.32
N LEU A 69 5.46 2.14 -11.09
CA LEU A 69 6.47 1.72 -12.08
C LEU A 69 6.19 0.34 -12.73
N PRO A 70 5.97 -0.76 -12.00
CA PRO A 70 5.68 -2.05 -12.64
C PRO A 70 4.40 -2.01 -13.48
N LEU A 71 3.39 -1.23 -13.09
CA LEU A 71 2.15 -1.09 -13.85
C LEU A 71 2.39 -0.37 -15.18
N ILE A 72 3.23 0.67 -15.19
CA ILE A 72 3.55 1.46 -16.38
C ILE A 72 4.52 0.69 -17.29
N CYS A 73 5.66 0.23 -16.75
CA CYS A 73 6.72 -0.39 -17.53
C CYS A 73 6.33 -1.76 -18.12
N TYR A 74 5.48 -2.53 -17.42
CA TYR A 74 4.91 -3.77 -17.96
C TYR A 74 3.60 -3.54 -18.74
N GLN A 75 3.29 -2.28 -19.08
CA GLN A 75 2.17 -1.87 -19.93
C GLN A 75 0.80 -2.36 -19.43
N GLN A 76 0.62 -2.44 -18.11
CA GLN A 76 -0.62 -2.86 -17.46
C GLN A 76 -1.61 -1.69 -17.36
N TYR A 77 -1.91 -1.02 -18.49
CA TYR A 77 -2.63 0.26 -18.52
C TYR A 77 -4.00 0.24 -17.84
N ARG A 78 -4.78 -0.86 -17.99
CA ARG A 78 -6.07 -1.00 -17.30
C ARG A 78 -5.90 -0.99 -15.79
N ALA A 79 -4.94 -1.76 -15.28
CA ALA A 79 -4.64 -1.79 -13.85
C ALA A 79 -4.08 -0.44 -13.36
N CYS A 80 -3.24 0.21 -14.18
CA CYS A 80 -2.71 1.55 -13.92
C CYS A 80 -3.85 2.57 -13.74
N LEU A 81 -4.79 2.64 -14.70
CA LEU A 81 -5.92 3.58 -14.65
C LEU A 81 -6.85 3.32 -13.46
N ILE A 82 -7.20 2.05 -13.21
CA ILE A 82 -8.02 1.68 -12.04
C ILE A 82 -7.31 2.09 -10.75
N SER A 83 -6.03 1.73 -10.59
CA SER A 83 -5.26 2.05 -9.39
C SER A 83 -5.12 3.55 -9.17
N ALA A 84 -4.86 4.33 -10.23
CA ALA A 84 -4.76 5.78 -10.16
C ALA A 84 -6.11 6.41 -9.76
N GLY A 85 -7.20 5.92 -10.34
CA GLY A 85 -8.56 6.34 -9.96
C GLY A 85 -8.86 6.04 -8.49
N CYS A 86 -8.49 4.87 -7.97
CA CYS A 86 -8.65 4.54 -6.56
C CYS A 86 -7.79 5.41 -5.64
N VAL A 87 -6.53 5.68 -6.00
CA VAL A 87 -5.65 6.58 -5.23
C VAL A 87 -6.23 8.00 -5.18
N PHE A 88 -6.70 8.51 -6.32
CA PHE A 88 -7.31 9.83 -6.42
C PHE A 88 -8.59 9.92 -5.58
N ALA A 89 -9.53 8.97 -5.76
CA ALA A 89 -10.77 8.90 -4.99
C ALA A 89 -10.50 8.77 -3.48
N GLY A 90 -9.60 7.86 -3.08
CA GLY A 90 -9.24 7.67 -1.68
C GLY A 90 -8.63 8.93 -1.05
N SER A 91 -7.79 9.65 -1.80
CA SER A 91 -7.22 10.92 -1.35
C SER A 91 -8.29 12.00 -1.17
N ILE A 92 -9.29 12.07 -2.06
CA ILE A 92 -10.44 12.98 -1.91
C ILE A 92 -11.23 12.65 -0.65
N LEU A 93 -11.54 11.37 -0.41
CA LEU A 93 -12.30 10.95 0.78
C LEU A 93 -11.58 11.33 2.07
N ASN A 94 -10.26 11.10 2.14
CA ASN A 94 -9.45 11.48 3.30
C ASN A 94 -9.43 13.00 3.50
N ASN A 95 -9.22 13.75 2.41
CA ASN A 95 -9.20 15.22 2.48
C ASN A 95 -10.56 15.79 2.88
N LEU A 96 -11.67 15.19 2.44
CA LEU A 96 -13.02 15.59 2.84
C LEU A 96 -13.27 15.36 4.33
N ALA A 97 -12.85 14.20 4.85
CA ALA A 97 -12.90 13.90 6.28
C ALA A 97 -12.09 14.92 7.08
N MET A 98 -10.86 15.24 6.65
CA MET A 98 -10.02 16.24 7.30
C MET A 98 -10.63 17.64 7.26
N ALA A 99 -11.11 18.08 6.09
CA ALA A 99 -11.71 19.39 5.90
C ALA A 99 -12.95 19.58 6.78
N ALA A 100 -13.78 18.54 6.93
CA ALA A 100 -14.95 18.57 7.80
C ALA A 100 -14.61 18.62 9.30
N ASN A 101 -13.37 18.33 9.69
CA ASN A 101 -12.91 18.24 11.08
C ASN A 101 -11.75 19.21 11.38
N GLY A 102 -11.75 20.40 10.78
CA GLY A 102 -10.79 21.46 11.09
C GLY A 102 -9.36 21.19 10.60
N GLY A 103 -9.23 20.42 9.51
CA GLY A 103 -7.93 20.02 8.96
C GLY A 103 -7.26 18.86 9.70
N LYS A 104 -7.98 18.20 10.60
CA LYS A 104 -7.51 17.05 11.37
C LYS A 104 -8.23 15.79 10.94
N MET A 105 -7.54 14.66 10.95
CA MET A 105 -8.06 13.33 10.72
C MET A 105 -8.44 12.70 12.07
N PRO A 106 -9.74 12.53 12.37
CA PRO A 106 -10.17 11.82 13.56
C PRO A 106 -9.80 10.34 13.48
N VAL A 107 -9.37 9.77 14.59
CA VAL A 107 -8.93 8.37 14.69
C VAL A 107 -9.67 7.68 15.83
N TYR A 108 -10.07 6.43 15.61
CA TYR A 108 -10.74 5.55 16.56
C TYR A 108 -9.91 4.27 16.82
N PRO A 109 -8.78 4.40 17.54
CA PRO A 109 -7.94 3.25 17.87
C PRO A 109 -8.62 2.32 18.89
N THR A 110 -8.43 1.02 18.69
CA THR A 110 -8.89 -0.09 19.53
C THR A 110 -7.75 -1.10 19.73
N LEU A 111 -7.44 -1.91 18.72
CA LEU A 111 -6.32 -2.84 18.72
C LEU A 111 -4.97 -2.14 18.89
N SER A 112 -4.81 -0.96 18.32
CA SER A 112 -3.59 -0.17 18.43
C SER A 112 -3.30 0.31 19.86
N TYR A 113 -4.30 0.38 20.74
CA TYR A 113 -4.04 0.57 22.18
C TYR A 113 -3.50 -0.71 22.82
N LEU A 114 -4.05 -1.87 22.47
CA LEU A 114 -3.64 -3.17 23.04
C LEU A 114 -2.21 -3.54 22.67
N THR A 115 -1.76 -3.18 21.47
CA THR A 115 -0.38 -3.43 21.01
C THR A 115 0.62 -2.39 21.54
N GLY A 116 0.15 -1.29 22.12
CA GLY A 116 0.98 -0.15 22.52
C GLY A 116 1.43 0.74 21.36
N TYR A 117 0.93 0.51 20.13
CA TYR A 117 1.24 1.35 18.96
C TYR A 117 0.74 2.79 19.15
N VAL A 118 -0.49 2.93 19.66
CA VAL A 118 -1.06 4.20 20.08
C VAL A 118 -0.93 4.30 21.60
N ASN A 119 -0.21 5.34 22.04
CA ASN A 119 -0.13 5.75 23.43
C ASN A 119 -0.28 7.28 23.50
N THR A 120 -0.45 7.82 24.71
CA THR A 120 -0.66 9.26 24.93
C THR A 120 0.46 10.13 24.35
N ARG A 121 1.72 9.67 24.36
CA ARG A 121 2.84 10.38 23.73
C ARG A 121 2.75 10.38 22.20
N ASN A 122 2.36 9.26 21.59
CA ASN A 122 2.34 9.12 20.12
C ASN A 122 1.19 9.90 19.49
N LEU A 123 0.07 10.02 20.19
CA LEU A 123 -1.06 10.85 19.76
C LEU A 123 -0.67 12.34 19.72
N ASP A 124 0.12 12.80 20.69
CA ASP A 124 0.61 14.18 20.72
C ASP A 124 1.80 14.41 19.76
N LEU A 125 2.60 13.38 19.50
CA LEU A 125 3.81 13.44 18.66
C LEU A 125 3.59 13.09 17.18
N GLY A 126 2.49 12.40 16.83
CA GLY A 126 2.17 11.83 15.51
C GLY A 126 1.91 12.85 14.39
N GLY A 127 2.37 14.08 14.59
CA GLY A 127 2.04 15.22 13.79
C GLY A 127 0.65 15.71 14.14
N SER A 128 0.50 17.02 14.20
CA SER A 128 -0.75 17.72 14.46
C SER A 128 -1.92 17.31 13.56
N LEU A 129 -1.81 16.34 12.64
CA LEU A 129 -2.85 15.94 11.70
C LEU A 129 -3.85 14.95 12.28
N HIS A 130 -3.51 14.11 13.26
CA HIS A 130 -4.47 13.15 13.83
C HIS A 130 -5.02 13.62 15.17
N VAL A 131 -6.30 13.37 15.43
CA VAL A 131 -6.97 13.69 16.71
C VAL A 131 -7.88 12.52 17.12
N LEU A 132 -8.12 12.33 18.41
CA LEU A 132 -9.09 11.31 18.85
C LEU A 132 -10.50 11.69 18.38
N GLY A 133 -11.17 10.73 17.77
CA GLY A 133 -12.57 10.87 17.34
C GLY A 133 -13.55 10.88 18.52
N GLY A 134 -14.64 11.62 18.38
CA GLY A 134 -15.64 11.79 19.44
C GLY A 134 -17.05 12.11 18.92
N SER A 135 -17.91 12.62 19.81
CA SER A 135 -19.30 12.99 19.45
C SER A 135 -19.35 14.11 18.41
N ALA A 136 -18.41 15.07 18.46
CA ALA A 136 -18.33 16.20 17.54
C ALA A 136 -17.77 15.85 16.15
N THR A 137 -17.25 14.63 15.95
CA THR A 137 -16.63 14.23 14.68
C THR A 137 -17.65 14.16 13.55
N ARG A 138 -17.34 14.84 12.45
CA ARG A 138 -18.12 14.83 11.20
C ARG A 138 -17.59 13.76 10.25
N LEU A 139 -18.47 13.21 9.42
CA LEU A 139 -18.14 12.20 8.40
C LEU A 139 -17.40 10.98 8.95
N LYS A 140 -17.83 10.44 10.11
CA LYS A 140 -17.16 9.34 10.83
C LYS A 140 -16.80 8.14 9.93
N VAL A 141 -17.66 7.79 8.98
CA VAL A 141 -17.45 6.67 8.04
C VAL A 141 -16.24 6.89 7.12
N LEU A 142 -15.76 8.12 6.96
CA LEU A 142 -14.58 8.46 6.15
C LEU A 142 -13.32 8.68 6.99
N THR A 143 -13.42 8.60 8.33
CA THR A 143 -12.30 8.80 9.25
C THR A 143 -11.52 7.50 9.48
N ASP A 144 -10.47 7.53 10.30
CA ASP A 144 -9.64 6.36 10.58
C ASP A 144 -10.29 5.51 11.67
N TYR A 145 -10.91 4.40 11.31
CA TYR A 145 -11.55 3.48 12.28
C TYR A 145 -11.23 2.00 12.02
N ILE A 146 -10.62 1.67 10.89
CA ILE A 146 -10.21 0.30 10.59
C ILE A 146 -8.85 0.07 11.25
N ASP A 147 -8.88 -0.34 12.51
CA ASP A 147 -7.67 -0.61 13.29
C ASP A 147 -7.18 -2.04 13.08
N ILE A 148 -5.92 -2.18 12.66
CA ILE A 148 -5.23 -3.46 12.45
C ILE A 148 -4.14 -3.73 13.50
N GLY A 149 -4.08 -2.94 14.57
CA GLY A 149 -3.18 -3.09 15.71
C GLY A 149 -1.86 -2.33 15.59
N TYR A 150 -1.41 -1.98 14.40
CA TYR A 150 -0.20 -1.16 14.20
C TYR A 150 -0.42 -0.03 13.18
N SER A 151 -1.68 0.21 12.84
CA SER A 151 -2.15 1.27 11.97
C SER A 151 -3.67 1.35 12.13
N VAL A 152 -4.20 2.56 12.06
CA VAL A 152 -5.65 2.79 11.91
C VAL A 152 -5.86 3.37 10.52
N LEU A 153 -6.81 2.83 9.77
CA LEU A 153 -7.00 3.14 8.35
C LEU A 153 -8.41 3.71 8.12
N SER A 154 -8.50 4.61 7.14
CA SER A 154 -9.79 5.03 6.58
C SER A 154 -10.20 4.15 5.39
N ILE A 155 -11.44 4.35 4.92
CA ILE A 155 -11.88 3.79 3.62
C ILE A 155 -11.01 4.33 2.47
N GLY A 156 -10.58 5.58 2.54
CA GLY A 156 -9.69 6.18 1.54
C GLY A 156 -8.34 5.47 1.49
N ASP A 157 -7.79 5.06 2.62
CA ASP A 157 -6.55 4.28 2.67
C ASP A 157 -6.71 2.89 2.06
N ILE A 158 -7.87 2.25 2.25
CA ILE A 158 -8.19 0.97 1.59
C ILE A 158 -8.22 1.13 0.07
N LEU A 159 -8.81 2.22 -0.45
CA LEU A 159 -8.79 2.52 -1.89
C LEU A 159 -7.36 2.74 -2.39
N VAL A 160 -6.54 3.50 -1.65
CA VAL A 160 -5.13 3.73 -2.01
C VAL A 160 -4.34 2.41 -2.04
N ARG A 161 -4.60 1.47 -1.13
CA ARG A 161 -3.99 0.14 -1.09
C ARG A 161 -4.29 -0.71 -2.33
N VAL A 162 -5.33 -0.41 -3.11
CA VAL A 162 -5.62 -1.10 -4.39
C VAL A 162 -4.44 -1.00 -5.36
N MET A 163 -3.69 0.10 -5.36
CA MET A 163 -2.49 0.23 -6.19
C MET A 163 -1.43 -0.81 -5.81
N GLY A 164 -1.15 -0.97 -4.51
CA GLY A 164 -0.21 -1.99 -4.02
C GLY A 164 -0.64 -3.40 -4.42
N PHE A 165 -1.93 -3.70 -4.29
CA PHE A 165 -2.50 -4.98 -4.69
C PHE A 165 -2.31 -5.24 -6.19
N LEU A 166 -2.72 -4.30 -7.05
CA LEU A 166 -2.67 -4.46 -8.49
C LEU A 166 -1.23 -4.49 -9.01
N ALA A 167 -0.33 -3.67 -8.45
CA ALA A 167 1.09 -3.67 -8.80
C ALA A 167 1.71 -5.06 -8.68
N VAL A 168 1.47 -5.76 -7.57
CA VAL A 168 2.00 -7.12 -7.36
C VAL A 168 1.21 -8.16 -8.16
N TYR A 169 -0.12 -8.17 -8.03
CA TYR A 169 -0.96 -9.21 -8.64
C TYR A 169 -0.87 -9.22 -10.16
N CYS A 170 -0.97 -8.05 -10.81
CA CYS A 170 -0.88 -7.95 -12.28
C CYS A 170 0.53 -8.24 -12.78
N THR A 171 1.57 -7.88 -12.02
CA THR A 171 2.95 -8.24 -12.38
C THR A 171 3.16 -9.75 -12.36
N LEU A 172 2.66 -10.45 -11.34
CA LEU A 172 2.73 -11.92 -11.30
C LEU A 172 1.96 -12.57 -12.45
N ARG A 173 0.77 -12.06 -12.74
CA ARG A 173 -0.01 -12.50 -13.90
C ARG A 173 0.76 -12.31 -15.21
N HIS A 174 1.40 -11.15 -15.39
CA HIS A 174 2.16 -10.83 -16.59
C HIS A 174 3.31 -11.82 -16.82
N PHE A 175 4.15 -12.06 -15.81
CA PHE A 175 5.26 -13.01 -15.93
C PHE A 175 4.79 -14.46 -16.07
N HIS A 176 3.67 -14.82 -15.46
CA HIS A 176 3.08 -16.13 -15.68
C HIS A 176 2.62 -16.31 -17.14
N GLN A 177 1.98 -15.30 -17.74
CA GLN A 177 1.58 -15.33 -19.15
C GLN A 177 2.79 -15.44 -20.09
N LEU A 178 3.88 -14.73 -19.80
CA LEU A 178 5.14 -14.86 -20.53
C LEU A 178 5.73 -16.28 -20.43
N SER A 179 5.63 -16.91 -19.25
CA SER A 179 6.14 -18.27 -19.05
C SER A 179 5.36 -19.34 -19.82
N ILE A 180 4.06 -19.11 -20.08
CA ILE A 180 3.21 -20.01 -20.86
C ILE A 180 3.35 -19.72 -22.37
N GLY A 181 3.40 -18.43 -22.75
CA GLY A 181 3.52 -18.01 -24.16
C GLY A 181 4.93 -18.14 -24.74
N GLY A 182 5.95 -18.33 -23.90
CA GLY A 182 7.36 -18.48 -24.28
C GLY A 182 7.80 -19.90 -24.64
N GLY A 183 6.87 -20.81 -24.98
CA GLY A 183 7.22 -22.09 -25.61
C GLY A 183 7.90 -21.84 -26.96
N ALA A 184 9.23 -21.89 -26.97
CA ALA A 184 10.21 -21.80 -28.06
C ALA A 184 9.71 -21.51 -29.50
N PRO A 185 10.29 -20.54 -30.24
CA PRO A 185 10.18 -20.57 -31.69
C PRO A 185 10.83 -21.87 -32.19
N ALA A 186 10.09 -22.65 -32.99
CA ALA A 186 10.65 -23.80 -33.68
C ALA A 186 11.92 -23.34 -34.44
N PRO A 187 13.04 -24.07 -34.35
CA PRO A 187 14.20 -23.75 -35.16
C PRO A 187 13.75 -23.80 -36.62
N LYS A 188 13.82 -22.65 -37.31
CA LYS A 188 13.64 -22.59 -38.76
C LYS A 188 14.63 -23.60 -39.35
N ARG A 189 14.13 -24.72 -39.88
CA ARG A 189 14.93 -25.63 -40.69
C ARG A 189 15.56 -24.80 -41.80
N SER A 190 16.89 -24.74 -41.82
CA SER A 190 17.63 -24.27 -42.98
C SER A 190 17.27 -25.20 -44.13
N ILE A 191 16.65 -24.66 -45.17
CA ILE A 191 16.61 -25.33 -46.46
C ILE A 191 17.77 -24.73 -47.23
N SER A 192 18.88 -25.47 -47.23
CA SER A 192 19.94 -25.41 -48.25
C SER A 192 19.42 -26.00 -49.54
#